data_AF-A0A7K5IYW3-F1
#
_entry.id   AF-A0A7K5IYW3-F1
#
_cell.length_a   1.000
_cell.length_b   1.000
_cell.length_c   1.000
_cell.angle_alpha   90.00
_cell.angle_beta   90.00
_cell.angle_gamma   90.00
#
_symmetry.space_group_name_H-M   'P 1'
#
loop_
_entity.id
_entity.type
_entity.pdbx_description
1 polymer ?
#
loop_
_entity_poly.entity_id
_entity_poly.type
_entity_poly.pdbx_seq_one_letter_code
_entity_poly.pdbx_strand_id
1 'polypeptide(L)' 'MKILCLLFSLFFLALQVSPGLSSPRREMIFCRGGSCHFGQCPIHLVKVGSCFGFRSCCK' A
#
# COMPACT_ATOMS: atom_id res chain seq x y z
N MET A 1 12.52 1.47 -34.74
CA MET A 1 11.66 0.54 -33.97
C MET A 1 12.24 0.09 -32.62
N LYS A 2 13.57 0.16 -32.37
CA LYS A 2 14.16 -0.35 -31.10
C LYS A 2 14.18 0.65 -29.93
N ILE A 3 14.22 1.95 -30.22
CA ILE A 3 14.28 3.04 -29.23
C ILE A 3 12.98 3.19 -28.42
N LEU A 4 11.83 3.04 -29.08
CA LEU A 4 10.52 3.12 -28.40
C LEU A 4 10.37 2.02 -27.33
N CYS A 5 10.88 0.81 -27.62
CA CYS A 5 10.86 -0.30 -26.67
C CYS A 5 11.78 -0.06 -25.46
N LEU A 6 12.93 0.58 -25.67
CA LEU A 6 13.85 0.92 -24.58
C LEU A 6 13.24 1.97 -23.65
N LEU A 7 12.62 3.02 -24.22
CA LEU A 7 11.91 4.05 -23.47
C LEU A 7 10.76 3.47 -22.64
N PHE A 8 9.97 2.57 -23.24
CA PHE A 8 8.88 1.89 -22.55
C PHE A 8 9.40 1.03 -21.40
N SER A 9 10.47 0.26 -21.62
CA SER A 9 11.09 -0.57 -20.57
C SER A 9 11.60 0.28 -19.40
N LEU A 10 12.27 1.40 -19.67
CA LEU A 10 12.73 2.34 -18.64
C LEU A 10 11.58 2.99 -17.87
N PHE A 11 10.50 3.34 -18.56
CA PHE A 11 9.30 3.92 -17.94
C PHE A 11 8.61 2.96 -16.98
N PHE A 12 8.43 1.70 -17.38
CA PHE A 12 7.87 0.66 -16.51
C PHE A 12 8.79 0.28 -15.35
N LEU A 13 10.10 0.34 -15.57
CA LEU A 13 11.07 0.18 -14.49
C LEU A 13 10.89 1.29 -13.46
N ALA A 14 10.88 2.56 -13.87
CA ALA A 14 10.68 3.74 -13.00
C ALA A 14 9.35 3.70 -12.23
N LEU A 15 8.27 3.24 -12.85
CA LEU A 15 6.98 3.05 -12.19
C LEU A 15 7.02 1.94 -11.13
N GLN A 16 7.72 0.83 -11.37
CA GLN A 16 7.88 -0.25 -10.38
C GLN A 16 8.80 0.12 -9.22
N VAL A 17 9.82 0.98 -9.44
CA VAL A 17 10.68 1.47 -8.34
C VAL A 17 9.98 2.49 -7.44
N SER A 18 8.75 2.91 -7.76
CA SER A 18 7.85 3.56 -6.81
C SER A 18 7.05 2.47 -6.08
N PRO A 19 7.48 1.97 -4.91
CA PRO A 19 6.79 0.89 -4.20
C PRO A 19 5.52 1.43 -3.49
N GLY A 20 5.01 2.57 -3.94
CA GLY A 20 4.40 3.57 -3.09
C GLY A 20 2.88 3.53 -2.99
N LEU A 21 2.19 2.73 -3.82
CA LEU A 21 0.72 2.77 -3.85
C LEU A 21 0.04 1.52 -3.28
N SER A 22 0.75 0.39 -3.15
CA SER A 22 0.17 -0.87 -2.66
C SER A 22 1.07 -1.66 -1.71
N SER A 23 2.19 -1.11 -1.24
CA SER A 23 3.06 -1.85 -0.32
C SER A 23 2.48 -1.84 1.11
N PRO A 24 2.07 -3.00 1.66
CA PRO A 24 1.61 -3.13 3.05
C PRO A 24 2.68 -2.77 4.08
N ARG A 25 3.93 -2.53 3.63
CA ARG A 25 5.05 -2.15 4.48
C ARG A 25 4.93 -0.74 5.07
N ARG A 26 4.26 0.20 4.39
CA ARG A 26 3.97 1.53 4.96
C ARG A 26 2.80 1.51 5.94
N GLU A 27 1.82 0.63 5.71
CA GLU A 27 0.70 0.39 6.61
C GLU A 27 1.18 -0.07 8.00
N MET A 28 2.25 -0.87 8.06
CA MET A 28 2.88 -1.32 9.30
C MET A 28 3.48 -0.21 10.18
N ILE A 29 3.88 0.94 9.62
CA ILE A 29 4.50 2.03 10.41
C ILE A 29 3.47 2.74 11.29
N PHE A 30 2.27 2.97 10.74
CA PHE A 30 1.19 3.66 11.46
C PHE A 30 0.37 2.68 12.32
N CYS A 31 0.18 1.45 11.85
CA CYS A 31 -0.60 0.43 12.53
C CYS A 31 0.32 -0.48 13.37
N ARG A 32 1.01 0.10 14.38
CA ARG A 32 2.02 -0.54 15.25
C ARG A 32 1.52 -1.83 15.93
N GLY A 33 1.58 -2.95 15.20
CA GLY A 33 1.13 -4.27 15.66
C GLY A 33 -0.37 -4.54 15.46
N GLY A 34 -1.03 -3.82 14.56
CA GLY A 34 -2.39 -4.12 14.11
C GLY A 34 -2.43 -4.50 12.63
N SER A 35 -3.61 -4.88 12.14
CA SER A 35 -3.88 -5.16 10.73
C SER A 35 -4.70 -4.04 10.09
N CYS A 36 -4.37 -3.68 8.86
CA CYS A 36 -5.12 -2.69 8.09
C CYS A 36 -6.22 -3.37 7.29
N HIS A 37 -7.48 -2.99 7.55
CA HIS A 37 -8.66 -3.51 6.86
C HIS A 37 -9.34 -2.37 6.08
N PHE A 38 -9.90 -2.67 4.91
CA PHE A 38 -10.74 -1.70 4.21
C PHE A 38 -12.07 -1.53 4.93
N GLY A 39 -12.50 -0.28 5.13
CA GLY A 39 -13.77 0.02 5.78
C GLY A 39 -13.73 -0.19 7.30
N GLN A 40 -14.68 -0.96 7.82
CA GLN A 40 -14.79 -1.25 9.26
C GLN A 40 -13.92 -2.45 9.66
N CYS A 41 -13.52 -2.46 10.93
CA CYS A 41 -12.81 -3.58 11.51
C CYS A 41 -13.72 -4.81 11.63
N PRO A 42 -13.17 -6.03 11.52
CA PRO A 42 -13.89 -7.24 11.85
C PRO A 42 -14.45 -7.20 13.28
N ILE A 43 -15.55 -7.90 13.54
CA ILE A 43 -16.29 -7.85 14.83
C ILE A 43 -15.41 -8.25 16.03
N HIS A 44 -14.38 -9.07 15.80
CA HIS A 44 -13.44 -9.55 16.81
C HIS A 44 -12.23 -8.63 17.02
N LEU A 45 -12.14 -7.50 16.30
CA LEU A 45 -11.03 -6.54 16.38
C LEU A 45 -11.60 -5.14 16.63
N VAL A 46 -10.83 -4.31 17.34
CA VAL A 46 -11.21 -2.94 17.64
C VAL A 46 -10.48 -1.98 16.72
N LYS A 47 -11.18 -0.94 16.25
CA LYS A 47 -10.54 0.15 15.50
C LYS A 47 -9.62 0.94 16.43
N VAL A 48 -8.32 0.82 16.22
CA VAL A 48 -7.28 1.53 16.99
C VAL A 48 -6.67 2.70 16.22
N GLY A 49 -6.99 2.83 14.92
CA GLY A 49 -6.54 3.97 14.11
C GLY A 49 -6.97 3.88 12.66
N SER A 50 -6.24 4.58 11.80
CA SER A 50 -6.39 4.54 10.35
C SER A 50 -5.06 4.18 9.67
N CYS A 51 -5.17 3.53 8.52
CA CYS A 51 -4.05 3.28 7.61
C CYS A 51 -4.19 4.20 6.39
N PHE A 52 -3.27 4.11 5.43
CA PHE A 52 -3.30 4.98 4.26
C PHE A 52 -4.58 4.77 3.43
N GLY A 53 -5.24 5.86 3.03
CA GLY A 53 -6.51 5.83 2.28
C GLY A 53 -7.73 5.54 3.15
N PHE A 54 -8.67 4.74 2.64
CA PHE A 54 -9.94 4.38 3.31
C PHE A 54 -9.86 3.10 4.16
N ARG A 55 -8.67 2.82 4.70
CA ARG A 55 -8.39 1.64 5.51
C ARG A 55 -8.35 1.98 7.00
N SER A 56 -8.96 1.15 7.82
CA SER A 56 -8.91 1.23 9.29
C SER A 56 -7.80 0.34 9.82
N CYS A 57 -7.08 0.81 10.83
CA CYS A 57 -6.15 0.00 11.61
C CYS A 57 -6.94 -0.71 12.73
N CYS A 58 -6.88 -2.04 12.74
CA CYS A 58 -7.63 -2.91 13.63
C CYS A 58 -6.66 -3.73 14.49
N LYS A 59 -6.97 -3.87 15.78
CA LYS A 59 -6.20 -4.67 16.73
C LYS A 59 -7.11 -5.33 17.75
#